data_AF-A0AAJ1TSZ1-F1
#
_entry.id   AF-A0AAJ1TSZ1-F1
#
_cell.length_a   1.000
_cell.length_b   1.000
_cell.length_c   1.000
_cell.angle_alpha   90.00
_cell.angle_beta   90.00
_cell.angle_gamma   90.00
#
_symmetry.space_group_name_H-M   'P 1'
#
loop_
_entity.id
_entity.type
_entity.pdbx_description
1 polymer ?
#
loop_
_entity_poly.entity_id
_entity_poly.type
_entity_poly.pdbx_seq_one_letter_code
_entity_poly.pdbx_strand_id
1 'polypeptide(L)'
;MVRTLLFLAALTFTLVGPLVYAGPQLASDLQVGGRWVLVDDLAIKESKCTRWYYLVSTCHIEYVARRDPSRVGGTLNYLVFGSWSGERARLLRATMDPSRIGTTLGIEHMQQRIISFGAFVLMLTAFLLTIIRSGFSISRTSKPPVADLKVEEPALATGVRAFGRRQDGRAKLT
;
A
#
# COMPACT_ATOMS: atom_id res chain seq x y z
N MET A 1 -13.37 11.84 -10.26
CA MET A 1 -13.01 10.52 -10.85
C MET A 1 -11.50 10.32 -10.94
N VAL A 2 -10.72 11.23 -11.54
CA VAL A 2 -9.24 11.10 -11.67
C VAL A 2 -8.51 10.90 -10.32
N ARG A 3 -8.86 11.70 -9.30
CA ARG A 3 -8.27 11.54 -7.95
C ARG A 3 -8.49 10.13 -7.38
N THR A 4 -9.70 9.60 -7.48
CA THR A 4 -10.05 8.25 -6.98
C THR A 4 -9.27 7.16 -7.71
N LEU A 5 -9.07 7.29 -9.02
CA LEU A 5 -8.25 6.37 -9.81
C LEU A 5 -6.77 6.40 -9.41
N LEU A 6 -6.20 7.59 -9.19
CA LEU A 6 -4.81 7.72 -8.74
C LEU A 6 -4.61 7.12 -7.34
N PHE A 7 -5.56 7.34 -6.42
CA PHE A 7 -5.52 6.73 -5.10
C PHE A 7 -5.60 5.20 -5.16
N LEU A 8 -6.50 4.65 -5.97
CA LEU A 8 -6.60 3.21 -6.17
C LEU A 8 -5.33 2.66 -6.78
N ALA A 9 -4.78 3.27 -7.83
CA ALA A 9 -3.54 2.83 -8.46
C ALA A 9 -2.35 2.82 -7.48
N ALA A 10 -2.19 3.89 -6.69
CA ALA A 10 -1.15 3.97 -5.66
C ALA A 10 -1.34 2.86 -4.60
N LEU A 11 -2.58 2.62 -4.18
CA LEU A 11 -2.92 1.59 -3.21
C LEU A 11 -2.62 0.19 -3.75
N THR A 12 -3.02 -0.13 -4.99
CA THR A 12 -2.74 -1.41 -5.63
C THR A 12 -1.23 -1.62 -5.77
N PHE A 13 -0.49 -0.59 -6.17
CA PHE A 13 0.97 -0.66 -6.26
C PHE A 13 1.62 -0.95 -4.90
N THR A 14 1.15 -0.28 -3.84
CA THR A 14 1.64 -0.47 -2.48
C THR A 14 1.31 -1.86 -1.92
N LEU A 15 0.17 -2.44 -2.31
CA LEU A 15 -0.25 -3.80 -1.93
C LEU A 15 0.52 -4.88 -2.69
N VAL A 16 0.61 -4.74 -4.01
CA VAL A 16 1.17 -5.76 -4.89
C VAL A 16 2.69 -5.81 -4.78
N GLY A 17 3.36 -4.68 -4.57
CA GLY A 17 4.83 -4.61 -4.53
C GLY A 17 5.45 -5.59 -3.54
N PRO A 18 5.14 -5.51 -2.23
CA PRO A 18 5.70 -6.42 -1.22
C PRO A 18 5.25 -7.87 -1.41
N LEU A 19 4.02 -8.08 -1.90
CA LEU A 19 3.49 -9.40 -2.20
C LEU A 19 4.27 -10.08 -3.33
N VAL A 20 4.61 -9.35 -4.39
CA VAL A 20 5.40 -9.84 -5.53
C VAL A 20 6.88 -9.96 -5.17
N TYR A 21 7.39 -9.06 -4.34
CA TYR A 21 8.81 -9.04 -3.96
C TYR A 21 9.19 -10.18 -3.00
N ALA A 22 8.46 -10.35 -1.89
CA ALA A 22 8.81 -11.31 -0.84
C ALA A 22 7.89 -12.54 -0.81
N GLY A 23 6.68 -12.44 -1.37
CA GLY A 23 5.69 -13.51 -1.34
C GLY A 23 6.12 -14.80 -2.05
N PRO A 24 6.67 -14.76 -3.28
CA PRO A 24 7.09 -15.98 -3.98
C PRO A 24 8.15 -16.76 -3.21
N GLN A 25 9.14 -16.07 -2.62
CA GLN A 25 10.18 -16.72 -1.81
C GLN A 25 9.58 -17.33 -0.54
N LEU A 26 8.71 -16.60 0.17
CA LEU A 26 8.06 -17.12 1.37
C LEU A 26 7.20 -18.35 1.07
N ALA A 27 6.40 -18.30 0.00
CA ALA A 27 5.58 -19.43 -0.44
C ALA A 27 6.45 -20.63 -0.85
N SER A 28 7.55 -20.37 -1.56
CA SER A 28 8.50 -21.40 -1.95
C SER A 28 9.14 -22.08 -0.74
N ASP A 29 9.57 -21.31 0.26
CA ASP A 29 10.21 -21.85 1.45
C ASP A 29 9.22 -22.65 2.32
N LEU A 30 7.94 -22.22 2.37
CA LEU A 30 6.87 -22.93 3.08
C LEU A 30 6.54 -24.29 2.46
N GLN A 31 6.52 -24.38 1.13
CA GLN A 31 6.20 -25.62 0.41
C GLN A 31 7.24 -26.73 0.65
N VAL A 32 8.50 -26.37 0.91
CA VAL A 32 9.60 -27.34 1.06
C VAL A 32 9.55 -28.10 2.40
N GLY A 33 8.89 -27.56 3.42
CA GLY A 33 8.60 -28.30 4.64
C GLY A 33 9.81 -28.65 5.53
N GLY A 34 10.83 -27.77 5.58
CA GLY A 34 11.86 -27.81 6.63
C GLY A 34 13.03 -28.77 6.41
N ARG A 35 13.08 -29.54 5.31
CA ARG A 35 14.24 -30.39 4.98
C ARG A 35 15.27 -29.63 4.16
N TRP A 36 16.22 -29.01 4.86
CA TRP A 36 17.28 -28.20 4.30
C TRP A 36 18.65 -28.75 4.67
N VAL A 37 19.58 -28.72 3.71
CA VAL A 37 20.97 -29.14 3.92
C VAL A 37 21.90 -27.98 3.58
N LEU A 38 23.00 -27.87 4.32
CA LEU A 38 24.06 -26.88 4.06
C LEU A 38 24.74 -27.15 2.72
N VAL A 39 25.11 -26.07 2.04
CA VAL A 39 25.59 -26.09 0.68
C VAL A 39 26.92 -25.35 0.59
N ASP A 40 28.01 -26.08 0.39
CA ASP A 40 29.36 -25.52 0.34
C ASP A 40 29.82 -25.15 -1.08
N ASP A 41 29.07 -25.58 -2.12
CA ASP A 41 29.35 -25.26 -3.52
C ASP A 41 28.82 -23.88 -3.95
N LEU A 42 28.07 -23.19 -3.08
CA LEU A 42 27.56 -21.84 -3.28
C LEU A 42 28.21 -20.85 -2.31
N ALA A 43 28.35 -19.59 -2.74
CA ALA A 43 28.84 -18.50 -1.92
C ALA A 43 27.94 -17.27 -2.08
N ILE A 44 27.75 -16.54 -0.98
CA ILE A 44 27.07 -15.23 -1.00
C ILE A 44 28.04 -14.23 -1.63
N LYS A 45 27.63 -13.62 -2.74
CA LYS A 45 28.39 -12.59 -3.44
C LYS A 45 28.16 -11.21 -2.82
N GLU A 46 26.88 -10.88 -2.61
CA GLU A 46 26.49 -9.60 -2.05
C GLU A 46 25.26 -9.78 -1.15
N SER A 47 25.23 -9.07 -0.02
CA SER A 47 24.08 -9.00 0.87
C SER A 47 23.75 -7.54 1.17
N LYS A 48 22.66 -7.04 0.59
CA LYS A 48 22.15 -5.68 0.82
C LYS A 48 20.89 -5.77 1.67
N CYS A 49 20.99 -5.38 2.93
CA CYS A 49 19.84 -5.22 3.82
C CYS A 49 19.53 -3.73 4.00
N THR A 50 18.34 -3.31 3.57
CA THR A 50 17.81 -1.96 3.77
C THR A 50 16.79 -1.99 4.89
N ARG A 51 17.03 -1.20 5.94
CA ARG A 51 16.13 -1.05 7.08
C ARG A 51 15.17 0.11 6.86
N TRP A 52 13.88 -0.17 6.91
CA TRP A 52 12.78 0.77 6.75
C TRP A 52 12.15 1.08 8.11
N TYR A 53 12.18 2.36 8.52
CA TYR A 53 11.50 2.90 9.71
C TYR A 53 11.67 2.06 10.99
N TYR A 54 12.86 1.49 11.19
CA TYR A 54 13.26 0.61 12.31
C TYR A 54 12.51 -0.72 12.47
N LEU A 55 11.32 -0.88 11.89
CA LEU A 55 10.44 -2.02 12.10
C LEU A 55 10.65 -3.12 11.07
N VAL A 56 10.94 -2.79 9.81
CA VAL A 56 10.98 -3.75 8.71
C VAL A 56 12.32 -3.62 7.98
N SER A 57 12.93 -4.75 7.64
CA SER A 57 14.12 -4.78 6.79
C SER A 57 13.85 -5.63 5.56
N THR A 58 14.28 -5.12 4.41
CA THR A 58 14.34 -5.87 3.15
C THR A 58 15.77 -6.30 2.91
N CYS A 59 16.03 -7.59 2.82
CA CYS A 59 17.34 -8.14 2.53
C CYS A 59 17.36 -8.78 1.14
N HIS A 60 18.23 -8.26 0.28
CA HIS A 60 18.54 -8.80 -1.02
C HIS A 60 19.89 -9.53 -0.94
N ILE A 61 19.90 -10.82 -1.26
CA ILE A 61 21.10 -11.65 -1.20
C ILE A 61 21.35 -12.24 -2.58
N GLU A 62 22.48 -11.90 -3.18
CA GLU A 62 22.97 -12.51 -4.40
C GLU A 62 23.94 -13.64 -4.06
N TYR A 63 23.77 -14.78 -4.71
CA TYR A 63 24.68 -15.91 -4.56
C TYR A 63 25.20 -16.40 -5.91
N VAL A 64 26.40 -16.96 -5.88
CA VAL A 64 27.11 -17.50 -7.05
C VAL A 64 27.68 -18.88 -6.73
N ALA A 65 28.03 -19.63 -7.76
CA ALA A 65 28.77 -20.88 -7.58
C ALA A 65 30.19 -20.58 -7.09
N ARG A 66 30.64 -21.26 -6.04
CA ARG A 66 31.99 -21.07 -5.46
C ARG A 66 33.10 -21.43 -6.46
N ARG A 67 32.87 -22.44 -7.30
CA ARG A 67 33.85 -22.89 -8.31
C ARG A 67 33.90 -21.98 -9.54
N ASP A 68 32.84 -21.24 -9.81
CA ASP A 68 32.73 -20.34 -10.95
C ASP A 68 31.91 -19.09 -10.55
N PRO A 69 32.56 -18.08 -9.96
CA PRO A 69 31.88 -16.89 -9.48
C PRO A 69 31.35 -16.00 -10.62
N SER A 70 31.74 -16.28 -11.88
CA SER A 70 31.22 -15.58 -13.05
C SER A 70 29.79 -16.01 -13.39
N ARG A 71 29.39 -17.23 -12.98
CA ARG A 71 28.06 -17.76 -13.20
C ARG A 71 27.11 -17.27 -12.10
N VAL A 72 26.17 -16.40 -12.49
CA VAL A 72 25.12 -15.89 -11.61
C VAL A 72 24.28 -17.07 -11.11
N GLY A 73 24.24 -17.28 -9.80
CA GLY A 73 23.47 -18.36 -9.18
C GLY A 73 21.99 -18.00 -9.07
N GLY A 74 21.70 -16.88 -8.39
CA GLY A 74 20.35 -16.38 -8.21
C GLY A 74 20.28 -15.26 -7.18
N THR A 75 19.06 -14.80 -6.89
CA THR A 75 18.79 -13.79 -5.87
C THR A 75 17.74 -14.27 -4.89
N LEU A 76 17.92 -13.91 -3.62
CA LEU A 76 16.99 -14.20 -2.54
C LEU A 76 16.50 -12.87 -1.96
N ASN A 77 15.18 -12.75 -1.83
CA ASN A 77 14.54 -11.54 -1.32
C ASN A 77 13.79 -11.89 -0.04
N TYR A 78 14.19 -11.26 1.06
CA TYR A 78 13.60 -11.44 2.37
C TYR A 78 12.97 -10.15 2.88
N LEU A 79 11.79 -10.26 3.45
CA LEU A 79 11.11 -9.20 4.21
C LEU A 79 10.93 -9.69 5.64
N VAL A 80 11.58 -9.00 6.59
CA VAL A 80 11.59 -9.40 8.00
C VAL A 80 11.31 -8.19 8.89
N PHE A 81 10.59 -8.39 9.99
CA PHE A 81 10.54 -7.38 11.04
C PHE A 81 11.83 -7.44 11.88
N GLY A 82 12.41 -6.28 12.16
CA GLY A 82 13.68 -6.15 12.87
C GLY A 82 14.88 -6.03 11.92
N SER A 83 16.02 -6.54 12.37
CA SER A 83 17.30 -6.47 11.65
C SER A 83 18.04 -7.79 11.80
N TRP A 84 18.57 -8.30 10.70
CA TRP A 84 19.54 -9.42 10.67
C TRP A 84 20.99 -8.92 10.66
N SER A 85 21.22 -7.65 10.98
CA SER A 85 22.56 -7.06 10.94
C SER A 85 23.53 -7.81 11.85
N GLY A 86 24.63 -8.30 11.26
CA GLY A 86 25.70 -8.99 11.99
C GLY A 86 25.56 -10.52 12.04
N GLU A 87 24.42 -11.07 11.61
CA GLU A 87 24.23 -12.51 11.58
C GLU A 87 24.82 -13.12 10.30
N ARG A 88 25.47 -14.28 10.45
CA ARG A 88 26.11 -14.99 9.32
C ARG A 88 25.09 -15.88 8.64
N ALA A 89 24.54 -15.41 7.52
CA ALA A 89 23.74 -16.25 6.64
C ALA A 89 24.59 -17.33 5.99
N ARG A 90 24.14 -18.58 6.02
CA ARG A 90 24.68 -19.67 5.19
C ARG A 90 23.61 -20.11 4.19
N LEU A 91 24.04 -20.54 3.01
CA LEU A 91 23.13 -21.02 1.98
C LEU A 91 22.71 -22.46 2.28
N LEU A 92 21.44 -22.72 2.04
CA LEU A 92 20.79 -24.01 2.23
C LEU A 92 20.15 -24.44 0.91
N ARG A 93 20.10 -25.74 0.65
CA ARG A 93 19.37 -26.34 -0.49
C ARG A 93 18.34 -27.31 0.04
N ALA A 94 17.16 -27.28 -0.55
CA ALA A 94 16.09 -28.19 -0.21
C ALA A 94 16.46 -29.62 -0.65
N THR A 95 16.21 -30.62 0.20
CA THR A 95 16.54 -32.02 -0.15
C THR A 95 15.62 -32.58 -1.23
N MET A 96 14.35 -32.15 -1.24
CA MET A 96 13.33 -32.64 -2.17
C MET A 96 13.37 -31.94 -3.52
N ASP A 97 13.89 -30.71 -3.56
CA ASP A 97 13.96 -29.88 -4.76
C ASP A 97 15.30 -29.11 -4.78
N PRO A 98 16.35 -29.68 -5.37
CA PRO A 98 17.68 -29.07 -5.42
C PRO A 98 17.76 -27.69 -6.08
N SER A 99 16.72 -27.30 -6.83
CA SER A 99 16.63 -25.99 -7.47
C SER A 99 16.30 -24.87 -6.46
N ARG A 100 15.75 -25.23 -5.29
CA ARG A 100 15.37 -24.27 -4.25
C ARG A 100 16.52 -24.02 -3.30
N ILE A 101 16.98 -22.78 -3.31
CA ILE A 101 18.01 -22.25 -2.42
C ILE A 101 17.37 -21.32 -1.39
N GLY A 102 17.81 -21.45 -0.15
CA GLY A 102 17.41 -20.61 0.96
C GLY A 102 18.63 -20.19 1.79
N THR A 103 18.37 -19.52 2.90
CA THR A 103 19.41 -19.15 3.88
C THR A 103 19.05 -19.70 5.26
N THR A 104 20.05 -19.97 6.10
CA THR A 104 19.83 -20.35 7.51
C THR A 104 18.92 -19.36 8.21
N LEU A 105 19.17 -18.05 8.06
CA LEU A 105 18.33 -16.99 8.60
C LEU A 105 16.89 -17.06 8.12
N GLY A 106 16.68 -17.30 6.82
CA GLY A 106 15.36 -17.42 6.23
C GLY A 106 14.55 -18.59 6.80
N ILE A 107 15.21 -19.69 7.18
CA ILE A 107 14.57 -20.89 7.71
C ILE A 107 14.40 -20.83 9.24
N GLU A 108 15.43 -20.42 9.98
CA GLU A 108 15.40 -20.28 11.43
C GLU A 108 14.37 -19.24 11.88
N HIS A 109 14.26 -18.13 11.14
CA HIS A 109 13.28 -17.08 11.41
C HIS A 109 12.02 -17.19 10.54
N MET A 110 11.67 -18.39 10.07
CA MET A 110 10.49 -18.59 9.21
C MET A 110 9.21 -18.07 9.86
N GLN A 111 8.98 -18.36 11.14
CA GLN A 111 7.80 -17.87 11.86
C GLN A 111 7.75 -16.35 11.92
N GLN A 112 8.89 -15.70 12.18
CA GLN A 112 8.97 -14.24 12.18
C GLN A 112 8.63 -13.68 10.80
N ARG A 113 9.12 -14.31 9.72
CA ARG A 113 8.78 -13.91 8.34
C ARG A 113 7.29 -14.06 8.03
N ILE A 114 6.66 -15.15 8.45
CA ILE A 114 5.22 -15.36 8.26
C ILE A 114 4.43 -14.30 9.01
N ILE A 115 4.74 -14.07 10.29
CA ILE A 115 4.06 -13.08 11.13
C ILE A 115 4.26 -11.68 10.56
N SER A 116 5.48 -11.35 10.17
CA SER A 116 5.87 -10.10 9.51
C SER A 116 5.04 -9.82 8.27
N PHE A 117 5.03 -10.79 7.35
CA PHE A 117 4.30 -10.69 6.10
C PHE A 117 2.78 -10.63 6.34
N GLY A 118 2.25 -11.46 7.24
CA GLY A 118 0.84 -11.46 7.61
C GLY A 118 0.40 -10.14 8.26
N ALA A 119 1.17 -9.62 9.21
CA ALA A 119 0.90 -8.34 9.87
C ALA A 119 0.90 -7.18 8.86
N PHE A 120 1.86 -7.20 7.92
CA PHE A 120 1.92 -6.22 6.84
C PHE A 120 0.68 -6.29 5.93
N VAL A 121 0.29 -7.48 5.49
CA VAL A 121 -0.92 -7.68 4.67
C VAL A 121 -2.18 -7.23 5.42
N LEU A 122 -2.33 -7.63 6.69
CA LEU A 122 -3.47 -7.24 7.53
C LEU A 122 -3.55 -5.72 7.72
N MET A 123 -2.43 -5.06 8.01
CA MET A 123 -2.37 -3.60 8.14
C MET A 123 -2.81 -2.91 6.84
N LEU A 124 -2.35 -3.39 5.69
CA LEU A 124 -2.76 -2.86 4.40
C LEU A 124 -4.25 -3.09 4.10
N THR A 125 -4.77 -4.29 4.38
CA THR A 125 -6.20 -4.58 4.21
C THR A 125 -7.06 -3.69 5.11
N ALA A 126 -6.67 -3.51 6.38
CA ALA A 126 -7.37 -2.63 7.31
C ALA A 126 -7.34 -1.16 6.85
N PHE A 127 -6.20 -0.68 6.36
CA PHE A 127 -6.06 0.67 5.81
C PHE A 127 -6.97 0.87 4.59
N LEU A 128 -7.00 -0.10 3.67
CA LEU A 128 -7.87 -0.09 2.49
C LEU A 128 -9.36 -0.05 2.87
N LEU A 129 -9.78 -0.87 3.84
CA LEU A 129 -11.16 -0.86 4.35
C LEU A 129 -11.53 0.49 4.99
N THR A 130 -10.59 1.12 5.69
CA THR A 130 -10.78 2.44 6.31
C THR A 130 -11.00 3.52 5.25
N ILE A 131 -10.22 3.52 4.16
CA ILE A 131 -10.40 4.43 3.02
C ILE A 131 -11.75 4.22 2.35
N ILE A 132 -12.13 2.98 2.07
CA ILE A 132 -13.42 2.68 1.43
C ILE A 132 -14.57 3.18 2.32
N ARG A 133 -14.54 2.87 3.62
CA ARG A 133 -15.58 3.28 4.57
C ARG A 133 -15.72 4.80 4.66
N SER A 134 -14.61 5.53 4.69
CA SER A 134 -14.60 6.99 4.76
C SER A 134 -15.02 7.66 3.44
N GLY A 135 -14.63 7.11 2.30
CA GLY A 135 -15.05 7.58 0.98
C GLY A 135 -16.57 7.49 0.76
N PHE A 136 -17.19 6.38 1.15
CA PHE A 136 -18.65 6.21 1.06
C PHE A 136 -19.44 7.14 2.00
N SER A 137 -18.84 7.57 3.11
CA SER A 137 -19.50 8.50 4.05
C SER A 137 -19.70 9.88 3.44
N ILE A 138 -18.75 10.36 2.64
CA ILE A 138 -18.77 11.72 2.07
C ILE A 138 -19.84 11.87 0.99
N SER A 139 -20.15 10.79 0.25
CA SER A 139 -21.14 10.81 -0.82
C SER A 139 -22.60 10.93 -0.33
N ARG A 140 -22.89 10.69 0.96
CA ARG A 140 -24.27 10.78 1.49
C ARG A 140 -24.71 12.21 1.86
N THR A 141 -23.78 13.15 1.99
CA THR A 141 -24.08 14.54 2.43
C THR A 141 -24.40 15.51 1.30
N SER A 142 -24.29 15.12 0.02
CA SER A 142 -24.74 15.95 -1.10
C SER A 142 -26.22 15.71 -1.38
N LYS A 143 -27.11 16.03 -0.43
CA LYS A 143 -28.43 16.51 -0.85
C LYS A 143 -28.17 17.90 -1.41
N PRO A 144 -28.41 18.17 -2.71
CA PRO A 144 -28.40 19.54 -3.17
C PRO A 144 -29.34 20.30 -2.23
N PRO A 145 -28.94 21.47 -1.69
CA PRO A 145 -29.93 22.33 -1.06
C PRO A 145 -31.00 22.47 -2.12
N VAL A 146 -32.20 21.97 -1.81
CA VAL A 146 -33.40 22.34 -2.54
C VAL A 146 -33.47 23.82 -2.26
N ALA A 147 -32.80 24.60 -3.10
CA ALA A 147 -33.11 25.99 -3.25
C ALA A 147 -34.61 25.96 -3.48
N ASP A 148 -35.34 26.52 -2.52
CA ASP A 148 -36.68 27.01 -2.75
C ASP A 148 -36.59 27.83 -4.03
N LEU A 149 -36.81 27.16 -5.16
CA LEU A 149 -37.32 27.76 -6.37
C LEU A 149 -38.70 28.25 -5.93
N LYS A 150 -38.69 29.45 -5.32
CA LYS A 150 -39.81 30.36 -5.36
C LYS A 150 -40.16 30.43 -6.84
N VAL A 151 -41.16 29.66 -7.24
CA VAL A 151 -41.85 29.85 -8.50
C VAL A 151 -42.40 31.26 -8.38
N GLU A 152 -41.68 32.23 -8.95
CA GLU A 152 -42.26 33.53 -9.26
C GLU A 152 -43.42 33.21 -10.21
N GLU A 153 -44.60 33.17 -9.62
CA GLU A 153 -45.87 33.21 -10.32
C GLU A 153 -45.79 34.42 -11.27
N PRO A 154 -45.92 34.25 -12.60
CA PRO A 154 -45.89 35.37 -13.51
C PRO A 154 -47.08 36.25 -13.18
N ALA A 155 -46.83 37.34 -12.46
CA ALA A 155 -47.80 38.39 -12.22
C ALA A 155 -48.24 38.92 -13.58
N LEU A 156 -49.44 38.50 -13.98
CA LEU A 156 -50.20 39.06 -15.08
C LEU A 156 -50.37 40.56 -14.78
N ALA A 157 -49.49 41.38 -15.33
CA ALA A 157 -49.52 42.83 -15.18
C ALA A 157 -50.68 43.40 -16.00
N THR A 158 -51.91 43.22 -15.51
CA THR A 158 -53.04 44.08 -15.88
C THR A 158 -52.76 45.47 -15.35
N GLY A 159 -52.44 46.37 -16.28
CA GLY A 159 -52.19 47.77 -16.01
C GLY A 159 -53.40 48.43 -15.35
N VAL A 160 -53.15 49.08 -14.20
CA VAL A 160 -53.95 50.21 -13.73
C VAL A 160 -52.97 51.29 -13.32
N ARG A 161 -52.82 52.30 -14.19
CA ARG A 161 -52.18 53.57 -13.86
C ARG A 161 -53.07 54.28 -12.83
N ALA A 162 -52.72 54.20 -11.56
CA ALA A 162 -53.25 55.13 -10.56
C ALA A 162 -52.30 56.34 -10.48
N PHE A 163 -52.69 57.39 -11.20
CA PHE A 163 -52.18 58.75 -11.05
C PHE A 163 -52.45 59.21 -9.61
N GLY A 164 -51.40 59.37 -8.80
CA GLY A 164 -51.51 59.61 -7.36
C GLY A 164 -50.59 60.71 -6.86
N ARG A 165 -50.85 61.94 -7.33
CA ARG A 165 -50.72 63.22 -6.62
C ARG A 165 -49.52 63.42 -5.67
N ARG A 166 -48.56 64.21 -6.17
CA ARG A 166 -47.71 65.19 -5.48
C ARG A 166 -48.19 65.59 -4.07
N GLN A 167 -47.35 65.41 -3.06
CA GLN A 167 -47.34 66.28 -1.89
C GLN A 167 -45.93 66.78 -1.65
N ASP A 168 -45.80 68.09 -1.82
CA ASP A 168 -44.62 68.88 -1.53
C ASP A 168 -44.34 68.93 -0.01
N GLY A 169 -43.06 68.99 0.33
CA GLY A 169 -42.57 69.81 1.43
C GLY A 169 -42.48 69.18 2.81
N ARG A 170 -41.24 69.00 3.30
CA ARG A 170 -40.76 69.81 4.44
C ARG A 170 -39.26 69.66 4.68
N ALA A 171 -38.61 70.81 4.68
CA ALA A 171 -37.28 71.02 5.24
C ALA A 171 -37.25 70.86 6.76
N LYS A 172 -36.13 70.37 7.28
CA LYS A 172 -35.51 70.68 8.59
C LYS A 172 -34.01 70.37 8.41
N LEU A 173 -33.06 71.33 8.35
CA LEU A 173 -32.52 72.13 9.47
C LEU A 173 -32.46 71.25 10.73
N THR A 174 -31.31 70.63 11.02
CA THR A 174 -30.08 71.24 11.57
C THR A 174 -28.93 70.26 11.51
#